data_AF-A0A5I5XUX8-F1
#
_entry.id   AF-A0A5I5XUX8-F1
#
_cell.length_a   1.000
_cell.length_b   1.000
_cell.length_c   1.000
_cell.angle_alpha   90.00
_cell.angle_beta   90.00
_cell.angle_gamma   90.00
#
_symmetry.space_group_name_H-M   'P 1'
#
loop_
_entity.id
_entity.type
_entity.pdbx_description
1 polymer ?
#
loop_
_entity_poly.entity_id
_entity_poly.type
_entity_poly.pdbx_seq_one_letter_code
_entity_poly.pdbx_strand_id
1 'polypeptide(L)'
;MAVPTYDKFIEPVLRFLATRPEGALVREVREAAAEMLGLDEQQRAEVITSGQLTYQNRTGWAHDRLKRAGLSQSLSRGKWCLTPAGMSWVASHPQPMTELEVSHFACDFNGVKLSKLADAVALDPQPESIEDDELARSSPDDRLEQALNEIRESVAEELLENLLQVSPARFEVIVLDVLHRLGYGGHRGDLQRVGGTGDGGIDGIISLDKLGLEKVYVQAKRWKGTVGSAEVRGFYGALPEQKVKRGVFITTSGFTAHARDYANKVEGLVLVDGDRLVHLMIDNDIGVSSRLLKLPKLDMDYFE
;
A
#
# COMPACT_ATOMS: atom_id res chain seq x y z
N MET A 1 -0.97 15.89 -3.49
CA MET A 1 -1.79 15.29 -4.57
C MET A 1 -1.18 13.94 -4.92
N ALA A 2 -1.94 12.97 -5.43
CA ALA A 2 -1.36 11.68 -5.84
C ALA A 2 -0.45 11.86 -7.07
N VAL A 3 0.50 10.95 -7.28
CA VAL A 3 1.27 10.90 -8.53
C VAL A 3 0.29 10.66 -9.71
N PRO A 4 0.45 11.30 -10.89
CA PRO A 4 -0.37 11.03 -12.07
C PRO A 4 -0.29 9.58 -12.54
N THR A 5 -1.33 9.09 -13.22
CA THR A 5 -1.36 7.75 -13.83
C THR A 5 -0.27 7.59 -14.92
N TYR A 6 0.10 6.34 -15.23
CA TYR A 6 1.26 6.07 -16.09
C TYR A 6 1.10 6.60 -17.53
N ASP A 7 -0.14 6.69 -18.03
CA ASP A 7 -0.46 7.25 -19.34
C ASP A 7 0.04 8.70 -19.46
N LYS A 8 -0.06 9.49 -18.40
CA LYS A 8 0.46 10.88 -18.36
C LYS A 8 2.00 10.95 -18.46
N PHE A 9 2.71 9.85 -18.23
CA PHE A 9 4.17 9.77 -18.43
C PHE A 9 4.55 9.46 -19.89
N ILE A 10 3.62 9.00 -20.75
CA ILE A 10 3.91 8.63 -22.15
C ILE A 10 4.50 9.81 -22.92
N GLU A 11 3.82 10.96 -22.88
CA GLU A 11 4.21 12.17 -23.60
C GLU A 11 5.57 12.74 -23.11
N PRO A 12 5.79 12.98 -21.81
CA PRO A 12 7.09 13.43 -21.30
C PRO A 12 8.25 12.50 -21.68
N VAL A 13 8.05 11.19 -21.57
CA VAL A 13 9.08 10.19 -21.93
C VAL A 13 9.41 10.27 -23.41
N LEU A 14 8.40 10.33 -24.28
CA LEU A 14 8.60 10.42 -25.72
C LEU A 14 9.38 11.70 -26.09
N ARG A 15 8.97 12.85 -25.57
CA ARG A 15 9.62 14.15 -25.86
C ARG A 15 11.05 14.20 -25.37
N PHE A 16 11.31 13.71 -24.16
CA PHE A 16 12.67 13.70 -23.63
C PHE A 16 13.57 12.80 -24.48
N LEU A 17 13.13 11.60 -24.85
CA LEU A 17 13.90 10.69 -25.70
C LEU A 17 14.17 11.27 -27.09
N ALA A 18 13.25 12.06 -27.66
CA ALA A 18 13.47 12.73 -28.94
C ALA A 18 14.64 13.72 -28.92
N THR A 19 14.97 14.30 -27.76
CA THR A 19 16.14 15.19 -27.60
C THR A 19 17.47 14.42 -27.52
N ARG A 20 17.42 13.09 -27.38
CA ARG A 20 18.58 12.20 -27.16
C ARG A 20 18.58 11.05 -28.17
N PRO A 21 18.83 11.30 -29.47
CA PRO A 21 18.79 10.26 -30.51
C PRO A 21 19.82 9.14 -30.29
N GLU A 22 20.95 9.42 -29.64
CA GLU A 22 21.94 8.40 -29.26
C GLU A 22 21.55 7.57 -28.02
N GLY A 23 20.38 7.86 -27.46
CA GLY A 23 19.81 7.24 -26.27
C GLY A 23 20.16 7.97 -24.97
N ALA A 24 19.24 7.87 -24.01
CA ALA A 24 19.32 8.47 -22.69
C ALA A 24 19.37 7.39 -21.60
N LEU A 25 20.01 7.69 -20.47
CA LEU A 25 20.01 6.79 -19.33
C LEU A 25 18.62 6.76 -18.69
N VAL A 26 18.17 5.58 -18.25
CA VAL A 26 16.84 5.40 -17.63
C VAL A 26 16.62 6.36 -16.45
N ARG A 27 17.66 6.60 -15.65
CA ARG A 27 17.60 7.57 -14.55
C ARG A 27 17.27 8.99 -15.05
N GLU A 28 17.85 9.41 -16.17
CA GLU A 28 17.65 10.74 -16.73
C GLU A 28 16.23 10.89 -17.30
N VAL A 29 15.73 9.83 -17.96
CA VAL A 29 14.35 9.80 -18.46
C VAL A 29 13.34 9.93 -17.33
N ARG A 30 13.56 9.21 -16.21
CA ARG A 30 12.70 9.25 -15.01
C ARG A 30 12.65 10.64 -14.39
N GLU A 31 13.82 11.26 -14.19
CA GLU A 31 13.88 12.61 -13.61
C GLU A 31 13.26 13.65 -14.54
N ALA A 32 13.55 13.59 -15.85
CA ALA A 32 12.97 14.52 -16.81
C ALA A 32 11.44 14.40 -16.91
N ALA A 33 10.90 13.18 -16.86
CA ALA A 33 9.45 12.97 -16.85
C ALA A 33 8.81 13.55 -15.58
N ALA A 34 9.45 13.40 -14.42
CA ALA A 34 8.98 13.97 -13.16
C ALA A 34 9.00 15.52 -13.18
N GLU A 35 10.06 16.12 -13.72
CA GLU A 35 10.17 17.57 -13.89
C GLU A 35 9.12 18.14 -14.84
N MET A 36 8.93 17.50 -16.00
CA MET A 36 7.93 17.94 -16.99
C MET A 36 6.50 17.85 -16.47
N LEU A 37 6.21 16.90 -15.57
CA LEU A 37 4.92 16.77 -14.90
C LEU A 37 4.78 17.63 -13.63
N GLY A 38 5.85 18.32 -13.21
CA GLY A 38 5.83 19.19 -12.04
C GLY A 38 5.62 18.47 -10.71
N LEU A 39 6.18 17.26 -10.56
CA LEU A 39 6.00 16.46 -9.33
C LEU A 39 6.71 17.11 -8.14
N ASP A 40 6.00 17.22 -7.02
CA ASP A 40 6.55 17.72 -5.76
C ASP A 40 7.40 16.66 -5.02
N GLU A 41 8.06 17.06 -3.92
CA GLU A 41 8.92 16.17 -3.13
C GLU A 41 8.14 14.99 -2.53
N GLN A 42 6.90 15.22 -2.11
CA GLN A 42 6.05 14.18 -1.54
C GLN A 42 5.69 13.13 -2.60
N GLN A 43 5.31 13.58 -3.80
CA GLN A 43 5.01 12.73 -4.96
C GLN A 43 6.24 11.96 -5.44
N ARG A 44 7.43 12.55 -5.36
CA ARG A 44 8.71 11.88 -5.73
C ARG A 44 9.19 10.89 -4.68
N ALA A 45 8.73 10.99 -3.44
CA ALA A 45 9.00 10.06 -2.35
C ALA A 45 7.97 8.92 -2.23
N GLU A 46 6.86 8.99 -2.97
CA GLU A 46 5.82 7.96 -2.97
C GLU A 46 6.36 6.63 -3.51
N VAL A 47 6.08 5.53 -2.80
CA VAL A 47 6.49 4.17 -3.15
C VAL A 47 5.28 3.27 -3.35
N ILE A 48 5.36 2.38 -4.34
CA ILE A 48 4.42 1.26 -4.48
C ILE A 48 4.79 0.13 -3.53
N THR A 49 3.88 -0.81 -3.31
CA THR A 49 4.08 -1.98 -2.42
C THR A 49 5.37 -2.76 -2.69
N SER A 50 5.91 -2.76 -3.92
CA SER A 50 7.18 -3.40 -4.26
C SER A 50 8.45 -2.66 -3.75
N GLY A 51 8.29 -1.47 -3.15
CA GLY A 51 9.37 -0.61 -2.68
C GLY A 51 9.99 0.29 -3.75
N GLN A 52 9.49 0.26 -5.00
CA GLN A 52 9.91 1.19 -6.05
C GLN A 52 9.19 2.53 -5.91
N LEU A 53 9.85 3.62 -6.32
CA LEU A 53 9.22 4.93 -6.41
C LEU A 53 8.12 4.91 -7.49
N THR A 54 6.93 5.38 -7.14
CA THR A 54 5.72 5.31 -7.98
C THR A 54 5.97 5.92 -9.36
N TYR A 55 6.53 7.13 -9.43
CA TYR A 55 6.80 7.80 -10.70
C TYR A 55 7.83 7.05 -11.57
N GLN A 56 8.80 6.35 -10.96
CA GLN A 56 9.80 5.56 -11.69
C GLN A 56 9.19 4.30 -12.29
N ASN A 57 8.30 3.63 -11.55
CA ASN A 57 7.53 2.49 -12.03
C ASN A 57 6.63 2.89 -13.20
N ARG A 58 5.86 3.98 -13.04
CA ARG A 58 4.97 4.52 -14.07
C ARG A 58 5.70 4.98 -15.33
N THR A 59 6.88 5.59 -15.19
CA THR A 59 7.78 5.90 -16.33
C THR A 59 8.18 4.63 -17.09
N GLY A 60 8.41 3.51 -16.39
CA GLY A 60 8.72 2.22 -16.99
C GLY A 60 7.57 1.68 -17.84
N TRP A 61 6.34 1.76 -17.33
CA TRP A 61 5.13 1.36 -18.07
C TRP A 61 4.85 2.26 -19.28
N ALA A 62 5.07 3.56 -19.16
CA ALA A 62 4.98 4.49 -20.29
C ALA A 62 5.97 4.11 -21.40
N HIS A 63 7.21 3.81 -21.05
CA HIS A 63 8.20 3.31 -22.01
C HIS A 63 7.82 1.95 -22.62
N ASP A 64 7.24 1.01 -21.84
CA ASP A 64 6.73 -0.26 -22.37
C ASP A 64 5.64 -0.04 -23.43
N ARG A 65 4.69 0.89 -23.21
CA ARG A 65 3.68 1.24 -24.24
C ARG A 65 4.30 1.80 -25.50
N LEU A 66 5.21 2.77 -25.37
CA LEU A 66 5.93 3.33 -26.52
C LEU A 66 6.70 2.26 -27.30
N LYS A 67 7.26 1.27 -26.60
CA LYS A 67 7.98 0.15 -27.21
C LYS A 67 7.03 -0.78 -27.97
N ARG A 68 5.86 -1.08 -27.40
CA ARG A 68 4.81 -1.89 -28.07
C ARG A 68 4.18 -1.18 -29.27
N ALA A 69 4.11 0.15 -29.22
CA ALA A 69 3.73 0.99 -30.36
C ALA A 69 4.83 1.11 -31.43
N GLY A 70 6.03 0.56 -31.19
CA GLY A 70 7.16 0.62 -32.11
C GLY A 70 7.86 1.98 -32.17
N LEU A 71 7.57 2.89 -31.24
CA LEU A 71 8.13 4.25 -31.20
C LEU A 71 9.41 4.34 -30.38
N SER A 72 9.58 3.48 -29.37
CA SER A 72 10.80 3.42 -28.56
C SER A 72 11.44 2.03 -28.56
N GLN A 73 12.70 1.98 -28.15
CA GLN A 73 13.44 0.74 -27.96
C GLN A 73 14.47 0.86 -26.83
N SER A 74 14.92 -0.29 -26.34
CA SER A 74 16.04 -0.39 -25.40
C SER A 74 17.33 -0.51 -26.20
N LEU A 75 18.22 0.48 -26.11
CA LEU A 75 19.49 0.50 -26.86
C LEU A 75 20.54 -0.40 -26.21
N SER A 76 20.61 -0.36 -24.88
CA SER A 76 21.48 -1.21 -24.05
C SER A 76 20.91 -1.28 -22.64
N ARG A 77 21.54 -2.06 -21.73
CA ARG A 77 21.18 -2.08 -20.31
C ARG A 77 21.13 -0.65 -19.76
N GLY A 78 19.98 -0.26 -19.22
CA GLY A 78 19.78 1.07 -18.63
C GLY A 78 19.79 2.24 -19.61
N LYS A 79 19.69 2.02 -20.94
CA LYS A 79 19.65 3.09 -21.94
C LYS A 79 18.49 2.91 -22.93
N TRP A 80 17.67 3.95 -23.09
CA TRP A 80 16.50 3.96 -23.97
C TRP A 80 16.66 4.98 -25.10
N CYS A 81 16.06 4.73 -26.26
CA CYS A 81 16.02 5.68 -27.37
C CYS A 81 14.72 5.53 -28.18
N LEU A 82 14.42 6.51 -29.04
CA LEU A 82 13.35 6.37 -30.03
C LEU A 82 13.83 5.53 -31.22
N THR A 83 12.88 4.84 -31.85
CA THR A 83 13.09 4.22 -33.17
C THR A 83 13.02 5.31 -34.26
N PRO A 84 13.42 5.00 -35.52
CA PRO A 84 13.20 5.93 -36.63
C PRO A 84 11.73 6.33 -36.80
N ALA A 85 10.80 5.41 -36.52
CA ALA A 85 9.37 5.68 -36.52
C ALA A 85 8.97 6.65 -35.39
N GLY A 86 9.50 6.46 -34.18
CA GLY A 86 9.29 7.38 -33.06
C GLY A 86 9.80 8.80 -33.33
N MET A 87 11.01 8.92 -33.90
CA MET A 87 11.57 10.21 -34.29
C MET A 87 10.70 10.91 -35.36
N SER A 88 10.23 10.15 -36.35
CA SER A 88 9.36 10.68 -37.40
C SER A 88 8.01 11.11 -36.86
N TRP A 89 7.45 10.36 -35.90
CA TRP A 89 6.19 10.69 -35.24
C TRP A 89 6.29 12.02 -34.47
N VAL A 90 7.37 12.21 -33.69
CA VAL A 90 7.60 13.45 -32.95
C VAL A 90 7.78 14.64 -33.88
N ALA A 91 8.44 14.45 -35.03
CA ALA A 91 8.63 15.49 -36.03
C ALA A 91 7.30 15.92 -36.70
N SER A 92 6.36 14.99 -36.90
CA SER A 92 5.03 15.30 -37.46
C SER A 92 4.04 15.82 -36.43
N HIS A 93 4.28 15.61 -35.13
CA HIS A 93 3.43 16.07 -34.02
C HIS A 93 4.23 16.96 -33.06
N PRO A 94 4.52 18.23 -33.39
CA PRO A 94 5.34 19.10 -32.54
C PRO A 94 4.64 19.57 -31.26
N GLN A 95 3.31 19.51 -31.22
CA GLN A 95 2.51 19.83 -30.04
C GLN A 95 2.38 18.61 -29.13
N PRO A 96 2.18 18.81 -27.81
CA PRO A 96 1.96 17.70 -26.89
C PRO A 96 0.78 16.82 -27.30
N MET A 97 0.88 15.50 -27.06
CA MET A 97 -0.23 14.58 -27.29
C MET A 97 -1.51 15.06 -26.62
N THR A 98 -2.61 14.96 -27.36
CA THR A 98 -3.96 15.07 -26.83
C THR A 98 -4.28 13.88 -25.93
N GLU A 99 -5.28 14.04 -25.06
CA GLU A 99 -5.72 12.96 -24.16
C GLU A 99 -6.20 11.71 -24.92
N LEU A 100 -6.79 11.90 -26.12
CA LEU A 100 -7.19 10.80 -27.00
C LEU A 100 -5.99 10.03 -27.55
N GLU A 101 -4.91 10.72 -27.93
CA GLU A 101 -3.68 10.09 -28.40
C GLU A 101 -2.98 9.32 -27.28
N VAL A 102 -2.95 9.88 -26.07
CA VAL A 102 -2.41 9.20 -24.87
C VAL A 102 -3.21 7.94 -24.56
N SER A 103 -4.54 7.99 -24.57
CA SER A 103 -5.40 6.82 -24.36
C SER A 103 -5.15 5.75 -25.44
N HIS A 104 -5.07 6.13 -26.71
CA HIS A 104 -4.74 5.20 -27.79
C HIS A 104 -3.40 4.46 -27.55
N PHE A 105 -2.35 5.15 -27.10
CA PHE A 105 -1.08 4.49 -26.76
C PHE A 105 -1.17 3.61 -25.50
N ALA A 106 -2.01 3.96 -24.53
CA ALA A 106 -2.23 3.20 -23.31
C ALA A 106 -3.06 1.92 -23.53
N CYS A 107 -4.05 1.96 -24.43
CA CYS A 107 -5.06 0.93 -24.64
C CYS A 107 -4.69 -0.04 -25.76
N ASP A 108 -4.35 0.47 -26.94
CA ASP A 108 -4.44 -0.30 -28.20
C ASP A 108 -3.25 -1.25 -28.40
N PHE A 109 -2.13 -0.97 -27.71
CA PHE A 109 -0.90 -1.76 -27.84
C PHE A 109 -0.69 -2.77 -26.72
N ASN A 110 -1.63 -2.89 -25.76
CA ASN A 110 -1.54 -3.84 -24.64
C ASN A 110 -1.34 -5.29 -25.10
N GLY A 111 -2.02 -5.69 -26.18
CA GLY A 111 -1.93 -7.04 -26.76
C GLY A 111 -0.79 -7.25 -27.76
N VAL A 112 -0.03 -6.20 -28.11
CA VAL A 112 1.02 -6.30 -29.14
C VAL A 112 2.28 -6.92 -28.57
N LYS A 113 2.67 -8.09 -29.11
CA LYS A 113 3.95 -8.74 -28.80
C LYS A 113 5.11 -7.93 -29.39
N LEU A 114 6.14 -7.73 -28.58
CA LEU A 114 7.37 -7.00 -28.95
C LEU A 114 8.22 -7.73 -30.00
N SER A 115 7.99 -9.02 -30.22
CA SER A 115 8.56 -9.78 -31.34
C SER A 115 7.44 -10.38 -32.17
N LYS A 116 7.20 -9.82 -33.35
CA LYS A 116 6.44 -10.50 -34.42
C LYS A 116 7.46 -11.00 -35.44
N LEU A 117 7.74 -12.30 -35.43
CA LEU A 117 8.21 -12.96 -36.65
C LEU A 117 6.99 -13.04 -37.58
N ALA A 118 7.09 -12.47 -38.77
CA ALA A 118 5.96 -12.26 -39.67
C ALA A 118 5.20 -13.57 -40.03
N ASP A 119 5.87 -14.72 -39.91
CA ASP A 119 5.33 -16.04 -40.26
C ASP A 119 4.98 -16.93 -39.05
N ALA A 120 5.03 -16.41 -37.82
CA ALA A 120 4.77 -17.19 -36.62
C ALA A 120 3.28 -17.19 -36.24
N VAL A 121 2.65 -18.37 -36.25
CA VAL A 121 1.28 -18.58 -35.76
C VAL A 121 1.29 -18.79 -34.25
N ALA A 122 0.42 -18.08 -33.52
CA ALA A 122 0.23 -18.30 -32.09
C ALA A 122 -0.47 -19.64 -31.85
N LEU A 123 0.14 -20.52 -31.03
CA LEU A 123 -0.45 -21.81 -30.67
C LEU A 123 -1.52 -21.70 -29.58
N ASP A 124 -1.44 -20.64 -28.76
CA ASP A 124 -2.37 -20.40 -27.65
C ASP A 124 -3.35 -19.26 -27.98
N PRO A 125 -4.61 -19.35 -27.52
CA PRO A 125 -5.58 -18.27 -27.65
C PRO A 125 -5.05 -17.01 -26.99
N GLN A 126 -5.17 -15.88 -27.68
CA GLN A 126 -4.75 -14.59 -27.13
C GLN A 126 -5.82 -14.05 -26.18
N PRO A 127 -5.42 -13.46 -25.04
CA PRO A 127 -6.36 -12.75 -24.19
C PRO A 127 -6.95 -11.57 -24.97
N GLU A 128 -8.26 -11.35 -24.81
CA GLU A 128 -8.97 -10.22 -25.40
C GLU A 128 -8.38 -8.90 -24.89
N SER A 129 -8.42 -7.87 -25.74
CA SER A 129 -8.06 -6.51 -25.36
C SER A 129 -8.98 -6.02 -24.25
N ILE A 130 -8.43 -5.34 -23.25
CA ILE A 130 -9.22 -4.70 -22.21
C ILE A 130 -9.98 -3.53 -22.85
N GLU A 131 -11.32 -3.60 -22.89
CA GLU A 131 -12.19 -2.57 -23.49
C GLU A 131 -12.48 -1.38 -22.54
N ASP A 132 -12.01 -1.46 -21.29
CA ASP A 132 -12.25 -0.46 -20.25
C ASP A 132 -11.11 0.58 -20.18
N ASP A 133 -11.43 1.83 -20.53
CA ASP A 133 -10.49 2.96 -20.63
C ASP A 133 -9.88 3.35 -19.26
N GLU A 134 -10.60 3.18 -18.14
CA GLU A 134 -10.04 3.45 -16.81
C GLU A 134 -9.01 2.39 -16.40
N LEU A 135 -9.32 1.11 -16.67
CA LEU A 135 -8.39 0.01 -16.44
C LEU A 135 -7.15 0.09 -17.33
N ALA A 136 -7.27 0.67 -18.53
CA ALA A 136 -6.16 0.83 -19.46
C ALA A 136 -5.20 1.97 -19.10
N ARG A 137 -5.69 3.02 -18.44
CA ARG A 137 -4.89 4.15 -17.91
C ARG A 137 -4.17 3.81 -16.62
N SER A 138 -4.58 2.75 -15.93
CA SER A 138 -3.90 2.22 -14.74
C SER A 138 -2.84 1.19 -15.13
N SER A 139 -1.63 1.30 -14.58
CA SER A 139 -0.60 0.31 -14.90
C SER A 139 -0.98 -1.07 -14.33
N PRO A 140 -0.47 -2.18 -14.87
CA PRO A 140 -0.71 -3.50 -14.29
C PRO A 140 -0.31 -3.60 -12.81
N ASP A 141 0.75 -2.91 -12.39
CA ASP A 141 1.16 -2.86 -10.99
C ASP A 141 0.16 -2.05 -10.13
N ASP A 142 -0.31 -0.89 -10.61
CA ASP A 142 -1.35 -0.11 -9.91
C ASP A 142 -2.64 -0.94 -9.74
N ARG A 143 -3.06 -1.66 -10.80
CA ARG A 143 -4.24 -2.53 -10.75
C ARG A 143 -4.08 -3.70 -9.78
N LEU A 144 -2.89 -4.29 -9.72
CA LEU A 144 -2.59 -5.34 -8.75
C LEU A 144 -2.65 -4.80 -7.32
N GLU A 145 -2.06 -3.63 -7.07
CA GLU A 145 -2.08 -2.98 -5.76
C GLU A 145 -3.50 -2.62 -5.32
N GLN A 146 -4.31 -2.09 -6.22
CA GLN A 146 -5.73 -1.85 -5.97
C GLN A 146 -6.46 -3.15 -5.60
N ALA A 147 -6.31 -4.20 -6.39
CA ALA A 147 -6.94 -5.50 -6.12
C ALA A 147 -6.49 -6.11 -4.78
N LEU A 148 -5.21 -5.95 -4.42
CA LEU A 148 -4.70 -6.41 -3.12
C LEU A 148 -5.30 -5.62 -1.95
N ASN A 149 -5.45 -4.30 -2.10
CA ASN A 149 -6.11 -3.47 -1.09
C ASN A 149 -7.59 -3.83 -0.96
N GLU A 150 -8.31 -4.04 -2.07
CA GLU A 150 -9.71 -4.50 -2.04
C GLU A 150 -9.87 -5.82 -1.30
N ILE A 151 -8.99 -6.81 -1.56
CA ILE A 151 -8.98 -8.07 -0.81
C ILE A 151 -8.69 -7.82 0.66
N ARG A 152 -7.73 -6.96 0.99
CA ARG A 152 -7.33 -6.64 2.37
C ARG A 152 -8.50 -6.01 3.15
N GLU A 153 -9.21 -5.05 2.56
CA GLU A 153 -10.38 -4.40 3.16
C GLU A 153 -11.52 -5.40 3.38
N SER A 154 -11.81 -6.26 2.39
CA SER A 154 -12.81 -7.32 2.55
C SER A 154 -12.48 -8.28 3.70
N VAL A 155 -11.22 -8.66 3.85
CA VAL A 155 -10.76 -9.51 4.98
C VAL A 155 -10.83 -8.75 6.31
N ALA A 156 -10.52 -7.45 6.32
CA ALA A 156 -10.63 -6.62 7.51
C ALA A 156 -12.08 -6.54 8.02
N GLU A 157 -13.05 -6.36 7.12
CA GLU A 157 -14.47 -6.39 7.44
C GLU A 157 -14.91 -7.75 8.00
N GLU A 158 -14.56 -8.86 7.34
CA GLU A 158 -14.87 -10.21 7.81
C GLU A 158 -14.27 -10.51 9.18
N LEU A 159 -13.02 -10.09 9.43
CA LEU A 159 -12.38 -10.22 10.74
C LEU A 159 -13.17 -9.47 11.81
N LEU A 160 -13.57 -8.22 11.53
CA LEU A 160 -14.30 -7.41 12.48
C LEU A 160 -15.66 -8.02 12.85
N GLU A 161 -16.38 -8.54 11.86
CA GLU A 161 -17.62 -9.28 12.08
C GLU A 161 -17.41 -10.49 12.98
N ASN A 162 -16.37 -11.28 12.73
CA ASN A 162 -16.01 -12.43 13.55
C ASN A 162 -15.63 -12.03 14.98
N LEU A 163 -14.87 -10.94 15.17
CA LEU A 163 -14.54 -10.40 16.50
C LEU A 163 -15.79 -9.99 17.30
N LEU A 164 -16.82 -9.48 16.63
CA LEU A 164 -18.07 -9.13 17.28
C LEU A 164 -18.87 -10.36 17.73
N GLN A 165 -18.67 -11.54 17.13
CA GLN A 165 -19.34 -12.79 17.51
C GLN A 165 -18.63 -13.54 18.65
N VAL A 166 -17.35 -13.30 18.88
CA VAL A 166 -16.64 -13.98 19.98
C VAL A 166 -17.10 -13.48 21.36
N SER A 167 -16.87 -14.29 22.39
CA SER A 167 -17.12 -13.89 23.77
C SER A 167 -16.17 -12.76 24.21
N PRO A 168 -16.57 -11.88 25.14
CA PRO A 168 -15.69 -10.82 25.66
C PRO A 168 -14.33 -11.36 26.15
N ALA A 169 -14.36 -12.46 26.91
CA ALA A 169 -13.14 -13.11 27.38
C ALA A 169 -12.23 -13.61 26.24
N ARG A 170 -12.81 -14.09 25.13
CA ARG A 170 -12.02 -14.51 23.96
C ARG A 170 -11.45 -13.30 23.21
N PHE A 171 -12.21 -12.21 23.13
CA PHE A 171 -11.74 -10.95 22.54
C PHE A 171 -10.52 -10.41 23.28
N GLU A 172 -10.55 -10.39 24.62
CA GLU A 172 -9.39 -10.02 25.44
C GLU A 172 -8.14 -10.85 25.09
N VAL A 173 -8.29 -12.17 24.93
CA VAL A 173 -7.17 -13.05 24.55
C VAL A 173 -6.63 -12.71 23.17
N ILE A 174 -7.51 -12.46 22.18
CA ILE A 174 -7.09 -12.07 20.83
C ILE A 174 -6.31 -10.75 20.87
N VAL A 175 -6.78 -9.77 21.64
CA VAL A 175 -6.10 -8.49 21.81
C VAL A 175 -4.71 -8.66 22.43
N LEU A 176 -4.58 -9.52 23.45
CA LEU A 176 -3.27 -9.84 24.04
C LEU A 176 -2.36 -10.56 23.05
N ASP A 177 -2.89 -11.47 22.22
CA ASP A 177 -2.12 -12.13 21.15
C ASP A 177 -1.60 -11.11 20.12
N VAL A 178 -2.41 -10.11 19.74
CA VAL A 178 -1.99 -8.99 18.86
C VAL A 178 -0.85 -8.20 19.48
N LEU A 179 -1.00 -7.78 20.73
CA LEU A 179 0.04 -7.02 21.42
C LEU A 179 1.32 -7.84 21.57
N HIS A 180 1.22 -9.13 21.86
CA HIS A 180 2.38 -10.00 21.93
C HIS A 180 3.14 -10.08 20.60
N ARG A 181 2.40 -10.23 19.49
CA ARG A 181 2.98 -10.36 18.15
C ARG A 181 3.64 -9.07 17.67
N LEU A 182 3.12 -7.93 18.09
CA LEU A 182 3.73 -6.60 17.93
C LEU A 182 5.00 -6.41 18.79
N GLY A 183 5.34 -7.37 19.66
CA GLY A 183 6.54 -7.33 20.49
C GLY A 183 6.32 -6.75 21.89
N TYR A 184 5.08 -6.53 22.31
CA TYR A 184 4.78 -6.14 23.70
C TYR A 184 4.79 -7.38 24.60
N GLY A 185 5.54 -7.34 25.70
CA GLY A 185 5.76 -8.51 26.58
C GLY A 185 7.01 -9.30 26.15
N GLY A 186 8.06 -9.28 26.97
CA GLY A 186 9.34 -9.94 26.67
C GLY A 186 9.22 -11.46 26.57
N HIS A 187 8.32 -12.06 27.35
CA HIS A 187 7.95 -13.46 27.29
C HIS A 187 6.42 -13.62 27.38
N ARG A 188 5.89 -14.73 26.86
CA ARG A 188 4.44 -15.01 26.87
C ARG A 188 3.83 -15.06 28.29
N GLY A 189 4.66 -15.26 29.31
CA GLY A 189 4.28 -15.21 30.73
C GLY A 189 4.20 -13.81 31.34
N ASP A 190 4.66 -12.77 30.64
CA ASP A 190 4.59 -11.37 31.09
C ASP A 190 3.20 -10.75 30.84
N LEU A 191 2.35 -11.46 30.09
CA LEU A 191 0.96 -11.12 29.83
C LEU A 191 0.12 -11.67 30.98
N GLN A 192 -0.12 -10.83 31.99
CA GLN A 192 -1.02 -11.17 33.08
C GLN A 192 -2.42 -10.70 32.71
N ARG A 193 -3.32 -11.67 32.49
CA ARG A 193 -4.75 -11.38 32.45
C ARG A 193 -5.19 -11.04 33.86
N VAL A 194 -5.62 -9.81 34.07
CA VAL A 194 -6.25 -9.37 35.31
C VAL A 194 -7.71 -9.25 34.97
N GLY A 195 -8.54 -10.14 35.52
CA GLY A 195 -9.95 -10.20 35.19
C GLY A 195 -10.77 -10.47 36.44
N GLY A 196 -11.45 -9.43 36.93
CA GLY A 196 -12.29 -9.49 38.12
C GLY A 196 -13.26 -8.32 38.19
N THR A 197 -14.47 -8.59 38.67
CA THR A 197 -15.44 -7.54 39.04
C THR A 197 -14.88 -6.77 40.24
N GLY A 198 -14.26 -5.61 39.99
CA GLY A 198 -13.65 -4.76 41.03
C GLY A 198 -12.43 -3.96 40.54
N ASP A 199 -11.80 -4.37 39.44
CA ASP A 199 -10.51 -3.81 38.99
C ASP A 199 -10.64 -2.63 38.01
N GLY A 200 -11.71 -1.84 38.11
CA GLY A 200 -11.87 -0.64 37.28
C GLY A 200 -12.00 -0.87 35.76
N GLY A 201 -12.20 -2.11 35.32
CA GLY A 201 -12.33 -2.47 33.89
C GLY A 201 -11.00 -2.75 33.18
N ILE A 202 -9.95 -3.08 33.93
CA ILE A 202 -8.65 -3.49 33.39
C ILE A 202 -8.72 -4.95 32.96
N ASP A 203 -8.32 -5.25 31.73
CA ASP A 203 -8.40 -6.61 31.17
C ASP A 203 -7.02 -7.30 31.09
N GLY A 204 -5.93 -6.53 31.07
CA GLY A 204 -4.59 -7.07 31.03
C GLY A 204 -3.50 -6.09 31.41
N ILE A 205 -2.39 -6.65 31.90
CA ILE A 205 -1.15 -5.92 32.20
C ILE A 205 -0.04 -6.54 31.37
N ILE A 206 0.71 -5.69 30.66
CA ILE A 206 1.85 -6.08 29.84
C ILE A 206 3.10 -5.39 30.37
N SER A 207 4.17 -6.15 30.59
CA SER A 207 5.49 -5.57 30.89
C SER A 207 6.27 -5.33 29.59
N LEU A 208 6.81 -4.13 29.41
CA LEU A 208 7.62 -3.78 28.23
C LEU A 208 9.07 -4.21 28.35
N ASP A 209 9.52 -4.52 29.56
CA ASP A 209 10.87 -4.99 29.84
C ASP A 209 10.84 -6.27 30.68
N LYS A 210 11.95 -7.01 30.62
CA LYS A 210 12.11 -8.30 31.31
C LYS A 210 12.12 -8.20 32.84
N LEU A 211 12.37 -7.02 33.39
CA LEU A 211 12.39 -6.76 34.84
C LEU A 211 11.01 -6.30 35.34
N GLY A 212 10.05 -6.05 34.45
CA GLY A 212 8.69 -5.63 34.81
C GLY A 212 8.60 -4.21 35.37
N LEU A 213 9.59 -3.35 35.09
CA LEU A 213 9.65 -1.98 35.59
C LEU A 213 8.68 -1.06 34.84
N GLU A 214 8.54 -1.30 33.55
CA GLU A 214 7.71 -0.56 32.62
C GLU A 214 6.47 -1.38 32.26
N LYS A 215 5.36 -1.08 32.94
CA LYS A 215 4.06 -1.71 32.66
C LYS A 215 3.21 -0.85 31.73
N VAL A 216 2.40 -1.53 30.91
CA VAL A 216 1.34 -0.97 30.08
C VAL A 216 0.05 -1.68 30.44
N TYR A 217 -0.99 -0.90 30.70
CA TYR A 217 -2.30 -1.42 31.01
C TYR A 217 -3.14 -1.48 29.75
N VAL A 218 -3.91 -2.55 29.61
CA VAL A 218 -4.72 -2.80 28.42
C VAL A 218 -6.16 -2.97 28.85
N GLN A 219 -7.04 -2.24 28.17
CA GLN A 219 -8.47 -2.46 28.23
C GLN A 219 -8.96 -2.83 26.84
N ALA A 220 -9.69 -3.94 26.75
CA ALA A 220 -10.19 -4.55 25.52
C ALA A 220 -11.72 -4.66 25.60
N LYS A 221 -12.43 -3.67 25.05
CA LYS A 221 -13.89 -3.61 25.10
C LYS A 221 -14.52 -4.06 23.79
N ARG A 222 -15.15 -5.24 23.79
CA ARG A 222 -16.07 -5.63 22.70
C ARG A 222 -17.32 -4.77 22.77
N TRP A 223 -17.49 -3.88 21.81
CA TRP A 223 -18.50 -2.82 21.83
C TRP A 223 -19.14 -2.68 20.45
N LYS A 224 -20.46 -2.46 20.40
CA LYS A 224 -21.20 -2.23 19.15
C LYS A 224 -21.40 -0.74 18.83
N GLY A 225 -21.50 0.12 19.84
CA GLY A 225 -21.66 1.57 19.68
C GLY A 225 -20.32 2.29 19.62
N THR A 226 -20.30 3.62 19.57
CA THR A 226 -19.05 4.38 19.73
C THR A 226 -18.65 4.51 21.19
N VAL A 227 -17.35 4.49 21.47
CA VAL A 227 -16.80 4.69 22.81
C VAL A 227 -16.71 6.19 23.11
N GLY A 228 -17.38 6.60 24.18
CA GLY A 228 -17.46 7.99 24.63
C GLY A 228 -16.27 8.42 25.50
N SER A 229 -16.09 9.73 25.67
CA SER A 229 -15.01 10.28 26.50
C SER A 229 -15.12 9.94 27.98
N ALA A 230 -16.29 9.56 28.48
CA ALA A 230 -16.47 9.12 29.87
C ALA A 230 -15.73 7.80 30.15
N GLU A 231 -15.84 6.83 29.24
CA GLU A 231 -15.16 5.53 29.34
C GLU A 231 -13.64 5.70 29.28
N VAL A 232 -13.16 6.49 28.31
CA VAL A 232 -11.72 6.75 28.14
C VAL A 232 -11.13 7.51 29.34
N ARG A 233 -11.87 8.48 29.90
CA ARG A 233 -11.47 9.19 31.12
C ARG A 233 -11.46 8.28 32.34
N GLY A 234 -12.45 7.39 32.47
CA GLY A 234 -12.50 6.39 33.54
C GLY A 234 -11.28 5.47 33.51
N PHE A 235 -10.96 4.94 32.33
CA PHE A 235 -9.76 4.11 32.13
C PHE A 235 -8.48 4.85 32.49
N TYR A 236 -8.29 6.07 31.97
CA TYR A 236 -7.10 6.88 32.26
C TYR A 236 -6.99 7.21 33.75
N GLY A 237 -8.11 7.49 34.41
CA GLY A 237 -8.19 7.76 35.84
C GLY A 237 -7.78 6.57 36.72
N ALA A 238 -7.93 5.34 36.24
CA ALA A 238 -7.52 4.13 36.95
C ALA A 238 -6.01 3.83 36.84
N LEU A 239 -5.29 4.42 35.87
CA LEU A 239 -3.85 4.16 35.67
C LEU A 239 -2.98 4.53 36.91
N PRO A 240 -3.15 5.73 37.53
CA PRO A 240 -2.35 6.11 38.70
C PRO A 240 -2.63 5.25 39.95
N GLU A 241 -3.88 4.80 40.13
CA GLU A 241 -4.25 3.90 41.25
C GLU A 241 -3.45 2.59 41.23
N GLN A 242 -3.07 2.18 40.02
CA GLN A 242 -2.33 0.96 39.72
C GLN A 242 -0.83 1.21 39.52
N LYS A 243 -0.35 2.44 39.80
CA LYS A 243 1.05 2.88 39.64
C LYS A 243 1.60 2.69 38.21
N VAL A 244 0.73 2.81 37.21
CA VAL A 244 1.11 2.71 35.79
C VAL A 244 0.96 4.04 35.07
N LYS A 245 1.88 4.29 34.14
CA LYS A 245 1.95 5.55 33.37
C LYS A 245 1.41 5.45 31.96
N ARG A 246 1.22 4.24 31.43
CA ARG A 246 0.81 4.01 30.04
C ARG A 246 -0.37 3.05 29.94
N GLY A 247 -1.32 3.37 29.08
CA GLY A 247 -2.53 2.60 28.83
C GLY A 247 -2.84 2.49 27.34
N VAL A 248 -3.37 1.35 26.93
CA VAL A 248 -3.92 1.12 25.59
C VAL A 248 -5.38 0.72 25.73
N PHE A 249 -6.27 1.50 25.11
CA PHE A 249 -7.69 1.19 25.05
C PHE A 249 -8.01 0.67 23.65
N ILE A 250 -8.50 -0.57 23.59
CA ILE A 250 -8.78 -1.32 22.37
C ILE A 250 -10.27 -1.63 22.32
N THR A 251 -10.91 -1.42 21.17
CA THR A 251 -12.32 -1.74 20.99
C THR A 251 -12.63 -2.27 19.59
N THR A 252 -13.71 -3.04 19.45
CA THR A 252 -14.23 -3.51 18.15
C THR A 252 -15.04 -2.45 17.40
N SER A 253 -15.18 -1.24 17.93
CA SER A 253 -15.92 -0.14 17.31
C SER A 253 -15.04 1.11 17.15
N GLY A 254 -15.63 2.29 17.00
CA GLY A 254 -14.92 3.56 16.93
C GLY A 254 -14.99 4.37 18.22
N PHE A 255 -14.17 5.41 18.30
CA PHE A 255 -14.20 6.42 19.37
C PHE A 255 -14.90 7.69 18.91
N THR A 256 -15.59 8.36 19.83
CA THR A 256 -16.13 9.71 19.57
C THR A 256 -15.02 10.75 19.39
N ALA A 257 -15.27 11.84 18.68
CA ALA A 257 -14.29 12.94 18.50
C ALA A 257 -13.74 13.44 19.86
N HIS A 258 -14.64 13.65 20.84
CA HIS A 258 -14.25 14.05 22.19
C HIS A 258 -13.36 13.03 22.93
N ALA A 259 -13.53 11.74 22.66
CA ALA A 259 -12.68 10.69 23.22
C ALA A 259 -11.28 10.73 22.60
N ARG A 260 -11.19 10.91 21.27
CA ARG A 260 -9.91 11.09 20.55
C ARG A 260 -9.19 12.36 21.00
N ASP A 261 -9.90 13.49 21.10
CA ASP A 261 -9.35 14.75 21.59
C ASP A 261 -8.81 14.65 23.02
N TYR A 262 -9.47 13.88 23.88
CA TYR A 262 -9.00 13.65 25.23
C TYR A 262 -7.70 12.84 25.24
N ALA A 263 -7.64 11.73 24.49
CA ALA A 263 -6.44 10.91 24.38
C ALA A 263 -5.23 11.69 23.83
N ASN A 264 -5.44 12.59 22.88
CA ASN A 264 -4.38 13.45 22.34
C ASN A 264 -3.86 14.51 23.34
N LYS A 265 -4.65 14.85 24.38
CA LYS A 265 -4.27 15.84 25.41
C LYS A 265 -3.52 15.24 26.59
N VAL A 266 -3.64 13.93 26.81
CA VAL A 266 -3.02 13.24 27.95
C VAL A 266 -1.83 12.42 27.47
N GLU A 267 -0.79 12.33 28.30
CA GLU A 267 0.37 11.52 27.97
C GLU A 267 0.13 10.05 28.30
N GLY A 268 0.71 9.15 27.49
CA GLY A 268 0.71 7.72 27.79
C GLY A 268 -0.59 6.99 27.50
N LEU A 269 -1.57 7.58 26.82
CA LEU A 269 -2.79 6.89 26.40
C LEU A 269 -2.83 6.67 24.88
N VAL A 270 -3.04 5.42 24.46
CA VAL A 270 -3.22 5.06 23.04
C VAL A 270 -4.60 4.46 22.83
N LEU A 271 -5.29 4.90 21.79
CA LEU A 271 -6.57 4.35 21.36
C LEU A 271 -6.39 3.49 20.10
N VAL A 272 -7.03 2.33 20.07
CA VAL A 272 -7.08 1.42 18.92
C VAL A 272 -8.55 1.05 18.68
N ASP A 273 -9.09 1.51 17.55
CA ASP A 273 -10.45 1.17 17.12
C ASP A 273 -10.48 -0.15 16.34
N GLY A 274 -11.68 -0.61 16.00
CA GLY A 274 -11.89 -1.90 15.35
C GLY A 274 -11.15 -2.02 14.02
N ASP A 275 -11.19 -0.96 13.22
CA ASP A 275 -10.49 -0.84 11.93
C ASP A 275 -8.97 -1.00 12.08
N ARG A 276 -8.37 -0.20 12.97
CA ARG A 276 -6.94 -0.33 13.26
C ARG A 276 -6.59 -1.70 13.85
N LEU A 277 -7.45 -2.28 14.68
CA LEU A 277 -7.22 -3.60 15.28
C LEU A 277 -7.16 -4.70 14.22
N VAL A 278 -8.10 -4.72 13.25
CA VAL A 278 -8.10 -5.76 12.21
C VAL A 278 -6.92 -5.63 11.25
N HIS A 279 -6.50 -4.41 10.91
CA HIS A 279 -5.27 -4.23 10.14
C HIS A 279 -4.02 -4.70 10.91
N LEU A 280 -3.94 -4.41 12.21
CA LEU A 280 -2.87 -4.96 13.06
C LEU A 280 -2.92 -6.49 13.09
N MET A 281 -4.10 -7.09 13.12
CA MET A 281 -4.24 -8.56 13.03
C MET A 281 -3.74 -9.10 11.70
N ILE A 282 -4.10 -8.46 10.57
CA ILE A 282 -3.66 -8.85 9.23
C ILE A 282 -2.13 -8.76 9.11
N ASP A 283 -1.54 -7.64 9.49
CA ASP A 283 -0.10 -7.40 9.38
C ASP A 283 0.76 -8.33 10.24
N ASN A 284 0.14 -8.95 11.25
CA ASN A 284 0.80 -9.82 12.23
C ASN A 284 0.42 -11.30 12.07
N ASP A 285 -0.30 -11.66 11.01
CA ASP A 285 -0.81 -13.00 10.72
C ASP A 285 -1.70 -13.60 11.84
N ILE A 286 -2.54 -12.77 12.46
CA ILE A 286 -3.44 -13.18 13.54
C ILE A 286 -4.85 -13.35 12.99
N GLY A 287 -5.37 -14.57 13.05
CA GLY A 287 -6.72 -14.88 12.55
C GLY A 287 -6.82 -14.87 11.03
N VAL A 288 -5.71 -14.73 10.32
CA VAL A 288 -5.63 -14.74 8.85
C VAL A 288 -4.55 -15.70 8.35
N SER A 289 -4.59 -16.01 7.06
CA SER A 289 -3.55 -16.75 6.37
C SER A 289 -3.22 -16.07 5.04
N SER A 290 -1.94 -16.04 4.67
CA SER A 290 -1.47 -15.37 3.46
C SER A 290 -1.09 -16.37 2.36
N ARG A 291 -1.27 -15.97 1.10
CA ARG A 291 -0.85 -16.73 -0.09
C ARG A 291 0.28 -16.01 -0.80
N LEU A 292 1.35 -16.71 -1.14
CA LEU A 292 2.48 -16.13 -1.88
C LEU A 292 2.12 -15.95 -3.37
N LEU A 293 2.23 -14.72 -3.87
CA LEU A 293 2.09 -14.39 -5.29
C LEU A 293 3.48 -14.30 -5.94
N LYS A 294 3.72 -15.09 -6.99
CA LYS A 294 4.98 -15.08 -7.75
C LYS A 294 4.85 -14.16 -8.95
N LEU A 295 5.38 -12.95 -8.84
CA LEU A 295 5.46 -12.01 -9.96
C LEU A 295 6.77 -12.23 -10.74
N PRO A 296 6.70 -12.50 -12.06
CA PRO A 296 7.90 -12.68 -12.86
C PRO A 296 8.61 -11.35 -13.03
N LYS A 297 9.93 -11.36 -12.81
CA LYS A 297 10.82 -10.24 -13.09
C LYS A 297 11.96 -10.74 -13.94
N LEU A 298 12.27 -10.01 -15.01
CA LEU A 298 13.39 -10.32 -15.86
C LEU A 298 14.70 -10.07 -15.10
N ASP A 299 15.50 -11.12 -14.95
CA ASP A 299 16.87 -11.01 -14.46
C ASP A 299 17.79 -10.75 -15.66
N MET A 300 18.39 -9.58 -15.71
CA MET A 300 19.25 -9.21 -16.82
C MET A 300 20.65 -9.81 -16.71
N ASP A 301 21.11 -10.12 -15.49
CA ASP A 301 22.42 -10.71 -15.26
C ASP A 301 22.47 -12.16 -15.79
N TYR A 302 21.32 -12.82 -15.93
CA TYR A 302 21.22 -14.14 -16.55
C TYR A 302 21.62 -14.15 -18.05
N PHE A 303 21.54 -13.02 -18.74
CA PHE A 303 21.80 -12.91 -20.18
C PHE A 303 23.16 -12.25 -20.50
N GLU A 304 23.97 -11.94 -19.49
CA GLU A 304 25.36 -11.43 -19.61
C GLU A 304 26.37 -12.56 -19.40
#